data_AF-X1ELR3-F1
#
_entry.id   AF-X1ELR3-F1
#
_cell.length_a   1.000
_cell.length_b   1.000
_cell.length_c   1.000
_cell.angle_alpha   90.00
_cell.angle_beta   90.00
_cell.angle_gamma   90.00
#
_symmetry.space_group_name_H-M   'P 1'
#
loop_
_entity.id
_entity.type
_entity.pdbx_description
1 polymer ?
#
loop_
_entity_poly.entity_id
_entity_poly.type
_entity_poly.pdbx_seq_one_letter_code
_entity_poly.pdbx_strand_id
1 'polypeptide(L)'
;MTFRSGKYFSDGEKEVAKVPRPQYKNHYFIEKPFELENLPIQNGSKTITRKFALIPDTYYKRQEYKKVTDRMVKFRDLENKYVQIIISALQNGQLTVQNFKSPSKQFIKSNIYDNLNLTNVRTNQFKNIELKERMRRCAVQYPFHAVRNWLIRNHNLSCIIGQLERSFRSNKDLVVSFLLGKGVPRGIKQTIFNSLNQNLFGNQQNISYFLIDNMVGQIRNIFLENASLNVVLKTRLGQVSKNSRPVQDFLKECIVDFSYKKKSKFIKLQIE
;
A
#
# COMPACT_ATOMS: atom_id res chain seq x y z
N MET A 1 30.88 2.42 90.04
CA MET A 1 29.59 2.42 89.31
C MET A 1 29.65 1.29 88.28
N THR A 2 29.29 0.04 88.65
CA THR A 2 27.96 -0.62 88.45
C THR A 2 27.54 -0.67 86.97
N PHE A 3 27.26 -1.80 86.30
CA PHE A 3 27.04 -3.21 86.68
C PHE A 3 27.17 -4.13 85.41
N ARG A 4 27.70 -5.35 85.61
CA ARG A 4 27.28 -6.69 85.07
C ARG A 4 26.91 -6.88 83.57
N SER A 5 27.64 -7.78 82.88
CA SER A 5 27.32 -9.22 82.61
C SER A 5 26.67 -9.41 81.23
N GLY A 6 26.89 -10.47 80.44
CA GLY A 6 27.62 -11.72 80.64
C GLY A 6 27.79 -12.47 79.32
N LYS A 7 28.40 -13.66 79.45
CA LYS A 7 28.75 -14.67 78.44
C LYS A 7 27.56 -15.13 77.56
N TYR A 8 27.85 -15.68 76.37
CA TYR A 8 27.67 -17.10 75.95
C TYR A 8 27.61 -17.23 74.40
N PHE A 9 28.52 -18.06 73.84
CA PHE A 9 28.44 -19.01 72.69
C PHE A 9 27.81 -18.53 71.35
N SER A 10 28.55 -18.44 70.24
CA SER A 10 29.05 -19.49 69.31
C SER A 10 27.97 -20.26 68.54
N ASP A 11 28.08 -20.13 67.22
CA ASP A 11 27.63 -20.99 66.12
C ASP A 11 26.13 -21.25 65.93
N GLY A 12 25.66 -20.80 64.76
CA GLY A 12 24.33 -21.10 64.24
C GLY A 12 24.03 -20.23 63.04
N GLU A 13 24.61 -20.57 61.88
CA GLU A 13 24.06 -20.20 60.58
C GLU A 13 22.58 -20.63 60.55
N LYS A 14 21.68 -19.68 60.80
CA LYS A 14 20.25 -19.88 60.60
C LYS A 14 19.93 -19.47 59.18
N GLU A 15 19.70 -20.48 58.34
CA GLU A 15 18.99 -20.39 57.07
C GLU A 15 17.79 -19.45 57.23
N VAL A 16 17.79 -18.38 56.44
CA VAL A 16 16.65 -17.49 56.32
C VAL A 16 15.50 -18.29 55.69
N ALA A 17 14.40 -18.37 56.44
CA ALA A 17 13.17 -19.05 56.10
C ALA A 17 12.73 -18.73 54.66
N LYS A 18 12.72 -19.76 53.81
CA LYS A 18 12.05 -19.73 52.51
C LYS A 18 10.56 -19.56 52.76
N VAL A 19 10.03 -18.39 52.43
CA VAL A 19 8.59 -18.17 52.30
C VAL A 19 8.04 -19.22 51.33
N PRO A 20 7.08 -20.07 51.74
CA PRO A 20 6.51 -21.06 50.85
C PRO A 20 5.76 -20.34 49.73
N ARG A 21 6.19 -20.54 48.48
CA ARG A 21 5.43 -20.10 47.31
C ARG A 21 4.06 -20.80 47.35
N PRO A 22 2.97 -20.09 47.02
CA PRO A 22 1.67 -20.73 46.91
C PRO A 22 1.76 -21.88 45.89
N GLN A 23 1.50 -23.10 46.36
CA GLN A 23 1.25 -24.25 45.51
C GLN A 23 -0.06 -23.97 44.78
N TYR A 24 0.03 -23.42 43.58
CA TYR A 24 -1.05 -23.56 42.63
C TYR A 24 -1.19 -25.04 42.35
N LYS A 25 -2.25 -25.65 42.89
CA LYS A 25 -2.73 -26.95 42.43
C LYS A 25 -2.95 -26.80 40.92
N ASN A 26 -2.03 -27.33 40.13
CA ASN A 26 -2.31 -27.68 38.76
C ASN A 26 -3.42 -28.72 38.82
N HIS A 27 -4.67 -28.28 38.76
CA HIS A 27 -5.67 -29.08 38.08
C HIS A 27 -5.22 -29.12 36.63
N TYR A 28 -4.40 -30.14 36.33
CA TYR A 28 -4.36 -30.71 35.01
C TYR A 28 -5.80 -31.16 34.74
N PHE A 29 -6.60 -30.26 34.19
CA PHE A 29 -7.48 -30.68 33.12
C PHE A 29 -6.54 -31.21 32.06
N ILE A 30 -6.33 -32.53 32.12
CA ILE A 30 -5.96 -33.31 30.95
C ILE A 30 -7.14 -33.08 30.02
N GLU A 31 -7.10 -31.96 29.27
CA GLU A 31 -7.82 -31.88 28.01
C GLU A 31 -7.34 -33.10 27.25
N LYS A 32 -8.25 -34.06 27.08
CA LYS A 32 -8.02 -35.21 26.22
C LYS A 32 -7.35 -34.67 24.94
N PRO A 33 -6.24 -35.26 24.48
CA PRO A 33 -5.70 -34.90 23.18
C PRO A 33 -6.88 -34.94 22.22
N PHE A 34 -7.02 -33.89 21.42
CA PHE A 34 -8.08 -33.74 20.44
C PHE A 34 -8.10 -35.01 19.59
N GLU A 35 -8.99 -35.95 19.93
CA GLU A 35 -9.23 -37.17 19.20
C GLU A 35 -9.78 -36.70 17.85
N LEU A 36 -8.85 -36.53 16.91
CA LEU A 36 -9.08 -36.56 15.47
C LEU A 36 -9.51 -37.99 15.08
N GLU A 37 -10.47 -38.57 15.80
CA GLU A 37 -11.08 -39.82 15.42
C GLU A 37 -12.18 -39.50 14.40
N ASN A 38 -11.88 -39.91 13.17
CA ASN A 38 -12.82 -40.23 12.11
C ASN A 38 -13.43 -39.06 11.32
N LEU A 39 -12.57 -38.17 10.82
CA LEU A 39 -12.70 -37.79 9.41
C LEU A 39 -11.81 -38.76 8.62
N PRO A 40 -12.34 -39.53 7.66
CA PRO A 40 -11.50 -40.38 6.83
C PRO A 40 -10.55 -39.47 6.05
N ILE A 41 -9.30 -39.37 6.52
CA ILE A 41 -8.20 -38.86 5.74
C ILE A 41 -7.92 -39.96 4.71
N GLN A 42 -8.69 -39.98 3.63
CA GLN A 42 -8.26 -40.69 2.45
C GLN A 42 -6.91 -40.09 2.05
N ASN A 43 -5.87 -40.94 2.02
CA ASN A 43 -4.53 -40.65 1.53
C ASN A 43 -4.54 -40.40 0.01
N GLY A 44 -5.32 -39.43 -0.44
CA GLY A 44 -5.31 -38.88 -1.79
C GLY A 44 -4.53 -37.58 -1.77
N SER A 45 -3.39 -37.55 -2.47
CA SER A 45 -2.59 -36.34 -2.65
C SER A 45 -3.51 -35.16 -3.02
N LYS A 46 -3.37 -34.02 -2.32
CA LYS A 46 -3.96 -32.75 -2.78
C LYS A 46 -3.31 -32.43 -4.12
N THR A 47 -3.97 -32.76 -5.23
CA THR A 47 -3.45 -32.42 -6.55
C THR A 47 -3.51 -30.90 -6.71
N ILE A 48 -2.39 -30.23 -6.43
CA ILE A 48 -2.18 -28.84 -6.81
C ILE A 48 -2.05 -28.83 -8.32
N THR A 49 -3.15 -28.59 -9.01
CA THR A 49 -3.14 -28.42 -10.46
C THR A 49 -2.39 -27.13 -10.83
N ARG A 50 -1.84 -27.05 -12.05
CA ARG A 50 -1.18 -25.85 -12.60
C ARG A 50 -2.04 -24.57 -12.55
N LYS A 51 -3.32 -24.68 -12.19
CA LYS A 51 -4.28 -23.57 -12.03
C LYS A 51 -4.50 -23.14 -10.56
N PHE A 52 -3.70 -23.59 -9.59
CA PHE A 52 -3.84 -23.25 -8.16
C PHE A 52 -5.27 -23.40 -7.62
N ALA A 53 -6.05 -24.33 -8.17
CA ALA A 53 -7.39 -24.60 -7.69
C ALA A 53 -7.33 -25.66 -6.59
N LEU A 54 -7.76 -25.30 -5.38
CA LEU A 54 -8.06 -26.28 -4.33
C LEU A 54 -9.35 -27.00 -4.72
N ILE A 55 -9.22 -28.14 -5.39
CA ILE A 55 -10.37 -28.98 -5.73
C ILE A 55 -10.64 -29.89 -4.53
N PRO A 56 -11.80 -29.77 -3.86
CA PRO A 56 -12.13 -30.66 -2.77
C PRO A 56 -12.29 -32.09 -3.32
N ASP A 57 -11.56 -33.04 -2.71
CA ASP A 57 -11.67 -34.45 -3.07
C ASP A 57 -12.85 -35.09 -2.33
N THR A 58 -14.06 -34.71 -2.75
CA THR A 58 -15.32 -35.14 -2.13
C THR A 58 -16.35 -35.48 -3.21
N TYR A 59 -17.33 -36.31 -2.89
CA TYR A 59 -18.44 -36.62 -3.80
C TYR A 59 -19.28 -35.37 -4.16
N TYR A 60 -19.36 -34.39 -3.24
CA TYR A 60 -20.13 -33.15 -3.38
C TYR A 60 -19.27 -31.93 -3.77
N LYS A 61 -18.33 -32.09 -4.73
CA LYS A 61 -17.34 -31.05 -5.11
C LYS A 61 -17.94 -29.65 -5.29
N ARG A 62 -19.10 -29.56 -5.95
CA ARG A 62 -19.77 -28.28 -6.25
C ARG A 62 -20.25 -27.56 -4.99
N GLN A 63 -20.79 -28.28 -4.01
CA GLN A 63 -21.29 -27.70 -2.76
C GLN A 63 -20.12 -27.23 -1.88
N GLU A 64 -19.08 -28.03 -1.75
CA GLU A 64 -17.87 -27.66 -0.99
C GLU A 64 -17.13 -26.48 -1.64
N TYR A 65 -17.02 -26.46 -2.96
CA TYR A 65 -16.46 -25.32 -3.69
C TYR A 65 -17.25 -24.02 -3.44
N LYS A 66 -18.58 -24.10 -3.44
CA LYS A 66 -19.45 -22.96 -3.12
C LYS A 66 -19.21 -22.46 -1.69
N LYS A 67 -19.17 -23.36 -0.69
CA LYS A 67 -18.86 -23.00 0.71
C LYS A 67 -17.51 -22.32 0.86
N VAL A 68 -16.47 -22.80 0.18
CA VAL A 68 -15.13 -22.18 0.21
C VAL A 68 -15.17 -20.81 -0.45
N THR A 69 -15.84 -20.68 -1.59
CA THR A 69 -15.98 -19.40 -2.31
C THR A 69 -16.72 -18.38 -1.45
N ASP A 70 -17.85 -18.74 -0.84
CA ASP A 70 -18.64 -17.86 0.03
C ASP A 70 -17.81 -17.37 1.22
N ARG A 71 -16.98 -18.24 1.83
CA ARG A 71 -16.04 -17.87 2.89
C ARG A 71 -14.97 -16.88 2.41
N MET A 72 -14.41 -17.08 1.22
CA MET A 72 -13.39 -16.19 0.64
C MET A 72 -13.97 -14.81 0.30
N VAL A 73 -15.19 -14.76 -0.23
CA VAL A 73 -15.90 -13.50 -0.50
C VAL A 73 -16.12 -12.72 0.80
N LYS A 74 -16.59 -13.39 1.85
CA LYS A 74 -16.76 -12.76 3.16
C LYS A 74 -15.45 -12.24 3.76
N PHE A 75 -14.37 -13.01 3.62
CA PHE A 75 -13.05 -12.59 4.08
C PHE A 75 -12.60 -11.32 3.36
N ARG A 76 -12.78 -11.27 2.03
CA ARG A 76 -12.46 -10.10 1.21
C ARG A 76 -13.30 -8.87 1.55
N ASP A 77 -14.58 -9.05 1.84
CA ASP A 77 -15.46 -7.96 2.28
C ASP A 77 -14.96 -7.36 3.60
N LEU A 78 -14.50 -8.21 4.53
CA LEU A 78 -13.88 -7.75 5.78
C LEU A 78 -12.57 -6.99 5.53
N GLU A 79 -11.70 -7.49 4.64
CA GLU A 79 -10.47 -6.78 4.23
C GLU A 79 -10.79 -5.38 3.67
N ASN A 80 -11.75 -5.30 2.74
CA ASN A 80 -12.18 -4.02 2.16
C ASN A 80 -12.72 -3.07 3.24
N LYS A 81 -13.51 -3.58 4.19
CA LYS A 81 -14.01 -2.77 5.30
C LYS A 81 -12.88 -2.25 6.18
N TYR A 82 -11.88 -3.08 6.47
CA TYR A 82 -10.69 -2.67 7.21
C TYR A 82 -9.87 -1.62 6.47
N VAL A 83 -9.71 -1.71 5.14
CA VAL A 83 -9.06 -0.65 4.36
C VAL A 83 -9.76 0.69 4.58
N GLN A 84 -11.09 0.73 4.47
CA GLN A 84 -11.86 1.96 4.65
C GLN A 84 -11.74 2.54 6.07
N ILE A 85 -11.80 1.68 7.09
CA ILE A 85 -11.63 2.11 8.49
C ILE A 85 -10.23 2.67 8.71
N ILE A 86 -9.18 2.00 8.21
CA ILE A 86 -7.80 2.44 8.35
C ILE A 86 -7.57 3.78 7.64
N ILE A 87 -8.09 3.96 6.43
CA ILE A 87 -8.00 5.22 5.68
C ILE A 87 -8.71 6.35 6.43
N SER A 88 -9.93 6.10 6.92
CA SER A 88 -10.70 7.09 7.67
C SER A 88 -9.98 7.48 8.97
N ALA A 89 -9.40 6.51 9.68
CA ALA A 89 -8.63 6.75 10.89
C ALA A 89 -7.36 7.57 10.62
N LEU A 90 -6.69 7.39 9.47
CA LEU A 90 -5.58 8.24 9.03
C LEU A 90 -6.04 9.67 8.72
N GLN A 91 -7.16 9.84 8.02
CA GLN A 91 -7.69 11.16 7.65
C GLN A 91 -8.14 11.96 8.88
N ASN A 92 -8.71 11.28 9.88
CA ASN A 92 -9.20 11.90 11.11
C ASN A 92 -8.10 12.05 12.18
N GLY A 93 -6.86 11.66 11.88
CA GLY A 93 -5.72 11.79 12.80
C GLY A 93 -5.67 10.75 13.93
N GLN A 94 -6.59 9.79 13.98
CA GLN A 94 -6.55 8.68 14.95
C GLN A 94 -5.35 7.76 14.71
N LEU A 95 -4.95 7.57 13.46
CA LEU A 95 -3.70 6.93 13.09
C LEU A 95 -2.73 7.95 12.50
N THR A 96 -1.45 7.72 12.78
CA THR A 96 -0.33 8.44 12.20
C THR A 96 0.48 7.52 11.30
N VAL A 97 1.39 8.10 10.51
CA VAL A 97 2.35 7.34 9.70
C VAL A 97 3.15 6.34 10.56
N GLN A 98 3.48 6.68 11.81
CA GLN A 98 4.30 5.82 12.68
C GLN A 98 3.60 4.51 13.06
N ASN A 99 2.26 4.46 13.01
CA ASN A 99 1.50 3.22 13.22
C ASN A 99 1.73 2.18 12.10
N PHE A 100 2.46 2.52 11.03
CA PHE A 100 2.81 1.63 9.91
C PHE A 100 4.31 1.30 9.84
N LYS A 101 5.09 1.69 10.85
CA LYS A 101 6.56 1.56 10.85
C LYS A 101 7.02 0.11 10.70
N SER A 102 6.42 -0.83 11.45
CA SER A 102 6.84 -2.24 11.46
C SER A 102 5.81 -3.16 10.80
N PRO A 103 6.25 -4.07 9.90
CA PRO A 103 5.39 -5.07 9.26
C PRO A 103 5.12 -6.30 10.13
N SER A 104 5.63 -6.36 11.37
CA SER A 104 5.48 -7.55 12.21
C SER A 104 4.02 -7.77 12.64
N LYS A 105 3.59 -9.04 12.69
CA LYS A 105 2.22 -9.40 13.08
C LYS A 105 1.82 -8.85 14.44
N GLN A 106 2.74 -8.88 15.41
CA GLN A 106 2.51 -8.35 16.74
C GLN A 106 2.31 -6.83 16.73
N PHE A 107 3.10 -6.11 15.92
CA PHE A 107 2.97 -4.66 15.77
C PHE A 107 1.65 -4.27 15.10
N ILE A 108 1.26 -4.97 14.02
CA ILE A 108 -0.03 -4.76 13.34
C ILE A 108 -1.18 -4.99 14.33
N LYS A 109 -1.09 -6.06 15.13
CA LYS A 109 -2.10 -6.35 16.14
C LYS A 109 -2.24 -5.18 17.13
N SER A 110 -1.17 -4.77 17.78
CA SER A 110 -1.25 -3.75 18.83
C SER A 110 -1.56 -2.35 18.29
N ASN A 111 -0.97 -1.94 17.17
CA ASN A 111 -1.05 -0.57 16.69
C ASN A 111 -2.25 -0.28 15.79
N ILE A 112 -2.85 -1.33 15.21
CA ILE A 112 -3.93 -1.19 14.23
C ILE A 112 -5.15 -1.98 14.68
N TYR A 113 -5.01 -3.30 14.89
CA TYR A 113 -6.16 -4.14 15.18
C TYR A 113 -6.81 -3.84 16.53
N ASP A 114 -6.02 -3.83 17.60
CA ASP A 114 -6.48 -3.56 18.95
C ASP A 114 -6.83 -2.06 19.10
N ASN A 115 -5.98 -1.17 18.57
CA ASN A 115 -6.16 0.30 18.62
C ASN A 115 -7.45 0.78 17.94
N LEU A 116 -7.77 0.24 16.75
CA LEU A 116 -9.01 0.58 16.04
C LEU A 116 -10.21 -0.28 16.48
N ASN A 117 -10.05 -1.11 17.50
CA ASN A 117 -11.08 -2.02 18.01
C ASN A 117 -11.73 -2.88 16.90
N LEU A 118 -10.89 -3.39 15.98
CA LEU A 118 -11.36 -4.11 14.78
C LEU A 118 -12.05 -5.45 15.08
N THR A 119 -11.92 -5.95 16.31
CA THR A 119 -12.64 -7.12 16.83
C THR A 119 -14.15 -6.95 16.71
N ASN A 120 -14.66 -5.73 16.87
CA ASN A 120 -16.11 -5.45 16.87
C ASN A 120 -16.69 -5.16 15.48
N VAL A 121 -15.85 -5.09 14.45
CA VAL A 121 -16.30 -4.81 13.09
C VAL A 121 -17.09 -6.00 12.55
N ARG A 122 -18.31 -5.72 12.07
CA ARG A 122 -19.18 -6.68 11.41
C ARG A 122 -19.34 -6.30 9.94
N THR A 123 -19.37 -7.30 9.06
CA THR A 123 -19.69 -7.14 7.64
C THR A 123 -21.10 -7.62 7.35
N ASN A 124 -21.76 -6.96 6.40
CA ASN A 124 -23.18 -7.20 6.08
C ASN A 124 -23.38 -8.48 5.25
N GLN A 125 -22.35 -8.95 4.54
CA GLN A 125 -22.47 -10.13 3.68
C GLN A 125 -22.47 -11.44 4.49
N PHE A 126 -23.42 -12.32 4.14
CA PHE A 126 -23.59 -13.66 4.70
C PHE A 126 -23.68 -13.67 6.25
N LYS A 127 -24.79 -13.13 6.78
CA LYS A 127 -25.10 -13.03 8.22
C LYS A 127 -24.86 -14.35 9.01
N ASN A 128 -24.91 -15.50 8.34
CA ASN A 128 -24.89 -16.82 8.97
C ASN A 128 -23.49 -17.42 9.16
N ILE A 129 -22.41 -16.80 8.66
CA ILE A 129 -21.05 -17.34 8.80
C ILE A 129 -20.25 -16.50 9.79
N GLU A 130 -19.98 -17.01 10.99
CA GLU A 130 -19.12 -16.30 11.95
C GLU A 130 -17.63 -16.56 11.68
N LEU A 131 -16.85 -15.49 11.49
CA LEU A 131 -15.40 -15.59 11.38
C LEU A 131 -14.77 -15.63 12.78
N LYS A 132 -13.97 -16.67 13.04
CA LYS A 132 -13.15 -16.77 14.25
C LYS A 132 -12.19 -15.59 14.34
N GLU A 133 -11.87 -15.19 15.57
CA GLU A 133 -10.97 -14.06 15.87
C GLU A 133 -9.62 -14.16 15.13
N ARG A 134 -9.02 -15.35 15.05
CA ARG A 134 -7.76 -15.55 14.31
C ARG A 134 -7.88 -15.23 12.83
N MET A 135 -9.04 -15.47 12.22
CA MET A 135 -9.29 -15.11 10.82
C MET A 135 -9.40 -13.59 10.67
N ARG A 136 -10.08 -12.90 11.60
CA ARG A 136 -10.17 -11.43 11.60
C ARG A 136 -8.78 -10.79 11.71
N ARG A 137 -7.91 -11.32 12.57
CA ARG A 137 -6.50 -10.90 12.67
C ARG A 137 -5.66 -11.20 11.43
N CYS A 138 -6.01 -12.22 10.66
CA CYS A 138 -5.38 -12.43 9.36
C CYS A 138 -5.89 -11.41 8.32
N ALA A 139 -7.19 -11.09 8.35
CA ALA A 139 -7.81 -10.16 7.41
C ALA A 139 -7.29 -8.72 7.54
N VAL A 140 -6.71 -8.31 8.68
CA VAL A 140 -6.11 -6.97 8.79
C VAL A 140 -4.72 -6.86 8.13
N GLN A 141 -4.02 -7.97 7.89
CA GLN A 141 -2.64 -7.93 7.38
C GLN A 141 -2.57 -7.36 5.96
N TYR A 142 -3.43 -7.80 5.06
CA TYR A 142 -3.45 -7.29 3.69
C TYR A 142 -3.79 -5.78 3.64
N PRO A 143 -4.89 -5.30 4.28
CA PRO A 143 -5.19 -3.87 4.41
C PRO A 143 -4.03 -3.05 4.97
N PHE A 144 -3.38 -3.54 6.03
CA PHE A 144 -2.23 -2.88 6.62
C PHE A 144 -1.10 -2.69 5.60
N HIS A 145 -0.71 -3.78 4.92
CA HIS A 145 0.39 -3.72 3.94
C HIS A 145 0.04 -2.87 2.74
N ALA A 146 -1.22 -2.90 2.27
CA ALA A 146 -1.69 -2.06 1.18
C ALA A 146 -1.56 -0.56 1.53
N VAL A 147 -2.05 -0.15 2.70
CA VAL A 147 -1.96 1.23 3.17
C VAL A 147 -0.50 1.63 3.43
N ARG A 148 0.30 0.76 4.06
CA ARG A 148 1.73 1.01 4.28
C ARG A 148 2.49 1.24 2.97
N ASN A 149 2.24 0.41 1.96
CA ASN A 149 2.90 0.55 0.66
C ASN A 149 2.42 1.80 -0.09
N TRP A 150 1.15 2.17 0.06
CA TRP A 150 0.62 3.43 -0.46
C TRP A 150 1.32 4.65 0.18
N LEU A 151 1.52 4.65 1.51
CA LEU A 151 2.26 5.70 2.20
C LEU A 151 3.71 5.82 1.70
N ILE A 152 4.42 4.69 1.55
CA ILE A 152 5.78 4.67 1.00
C ILE A 152 5.81 5.23 -0.42
N ARG A 153 4.86 4.80 -1.28
CA ARG A 153 4.76 5.28 -2.66
C ARG A 153 4.53 6.79 -2.72
N ASN A 154 3.63 7.33 -1.91
CA ASN A 154 3.35 8.76 -1.88
C ASN A 154 4.56 9.58 -1.42
N HIS A 155 5.28 9.08 -0.41
CA HIS A 155 6.53 9.70 0.00
C HIS A 155 7.57 9.70 -1.14
N ASN A 156 7.75 8.57 -1.82
CA ASN A 156 8.66 8.48 -2.97
C ASN A 156 8.26 9.46 -4.08
N LEU A 157 6.97 9.58 -4.40
CA LEU A 157 6.46 10.56 -5.37
C LEU A 157 6.77 12.00 -4.94
N SER A 158 6.55 12.33 -3.67
CA SER A 158 6.89 13.66 -3.12
C SER A 158 8.38 13.97 -3.26
N CYS A 159 9.26 13.02 -2.94
CA CYS A 159 10.70 13.16 -3.13
C CYS A 159 11.07 13.38 -4.61
N ILE A 160 10.48 12.61 -5.53
CA ILE A 160 10.70 12.78 -6.97
C ILE A 160 10.27 14.17 -7.43
N ILE A 161 9.07 14.62 -7.04
CA ILE A 161 8.57 15.96 -7.38
C ILE A 161 9.55 17.04 -6.90
N GLY A 162 10.03 16.95 -5.65
CA GLY A 162 10.99 17.90 -5.11
C GLY A 162 12.31 17.96 -5.91
N GLN A 163 12.81 16.81 -6.40
CA GLN A 163 14.00 16.78 -7.25
C GLN A 163 13.75 17.35 -8.65
N LEU A 164 12.59 17.03 -9.25
CA LEU A 164 12.19 17.57 -10.54
C LEU A 164 12.03 19.09 -10.48
N GLU A 165 11.37 19.62 -9.45
CA GLU A 165 11.18 21.05 -9.26
C GLU A 165 12.51 21.81 -9.20
N ARG A 166 13.47 21.33 -8.38
CA ARG A 166 14.83 21.91 -8.31
C ARG A 166 15.53 21.88 -9.67
N SER A 167 15.37 20.79 -10.41
CA SER A 167 15.98 20.62 -11.73
C SER A 167 15.34 21.55 -12.78
N PHE A 168 14.01 21.74 -12.73
CA PHE A 168 13.27 22.64 -13.61
C PHE A 168 13.63 24.11 -13.42
N ARG A 169 13.93 24.54 -12.18
CA ARG A 169 14.38 25.91 -11.91
C ARG A 169 15.69 26.25 -12.62
N SER A 170 16.55 25.26 -12.82
CA SER A 170 17.88 25.44 -13.39
C SER A 170 17.95 25.17 -14.89
N ASN A 171 16.98 24.41 -15.44
CA ASN A 171 17.00 23.98 -16.84
C ASN A 171 15.60 23.97 -17.46
N LYS A 172 15.33 24.94 -18.34
CA LYS A 172 14.05 25.06 -19.07
C LYS A 172 13.83 23.94 -20.09
N ASP A 173 14.88 23.44 -20.73
CA ASP A 173 14.80 22.33 -21.70
C ASP A 173 14.37 21.02 -21.04
N LEU A 174 14.66 20.87 -19.74
CA LEU A 174 14.17 19.76 -18.93
C LEU A 174 12.65 19.78 -18.79
N VAL A 175 12.07 20.97 -18.59
CA VAL A 175 10.61 21.14 -18.49
C VAL A 175 9.97 20.70 -19.80
N VAL A 176 10.51 21.17 -20.94
CA VAL A 176 10.01 20.80 -22.26
C VAL A 176 10.13 19.28 -22.48
N SER A 177 11.28 18.70 -22.16
CA SER A 177 11.49 17.25 -22.26
C SER A 177 10.52 16.44 -21.40
N PHE A 178 10.29 16.88 -20.16
CA PHE A 178 9.31 16.27 -19.25
C PHE A 178 7.89 16.36 -19.82
N LEU A 179 7.45 17.52 -20.29
CA LEU A 179 6.12 17.69 -20.87
C LEU A 179 5.92 16.85 -22.14
N LEU A 180 6.95 16.70 -22.97
CA LEU A 180 6.95 15.83 -24.14
C LEU A 180 7.02 14.33 -23.79
N GLY A 181 7.18 13.96 -22.52
CA GLY A 181 7.30 12.57 -22.09
C GLY A 181 8.62 11.93 -22.48
N LYS A 182 9.66 12.75 -22.74
CA LYS A 182 11.02 12.24 -22.93
C LYS A 182 11.57 11.74 -21.60
N GLY A 183 12.41 10.71 -21.67
CA GLY A 183 13.04 10.14 -20.49
C GLY A 183 13.87 11.16 -19.71
N VAL A 184 13.90 11.02 -18.38
CA VAL A 184 14.70 11.89 -17.51
C VAL A 184 16.20 11.68 -17.80
N PRO A 185 17.02 12.74 -17.86
CA PRO A 185 18.46 12.60 -18.02
C PRO A 185 19.09 11.74 -16.92
N ARG A 186 20.14 10.97 -17.28
CA ARG A 186 20.80 10.01 -16.39
C ARG A 186 21.26 10.64 -15.07
N GLY A 187 21.81 11.85 -15.09
CA GLY A 187 22.26 12.55 -13.88
C GLY A 187 21.13 12.85 -12.89
N ILE A 188 19.96 13.24 -13.39
CA ILE A 188 18.78 13.49 -12.55
C ILE A 188 18.21 12.18 -12.03
N LYS A 189 18.17 11.12 -12.87
CA LYS A 189 17.79 9.77 -12.42
C LYS A 189 18.66 9.26 -11.28
N GLN A 190 19.97 9.45 -11.37
CA GLN A 190 20.90 9.07 -10.29
C GLN A 190 20.62 9.85 -9.01
N THR A 191 20.38 11.15 -9.13
CA THR A 191 20.04 12.01 -7.97
C THR A 191 18.74 11.55 -7.30
N ILE A 192 17.71 11.25 -8.11
CA ILE A 192 16.44 10.70 -7.63
C ILE A 192 16.68 9.35 -6.95
N PHE A 193 17.40 8.43 -7.60
CA PHE A 193 17.72 7.12 -7.05
C PHE A 193 18.39 7.23 -5.67
N ASN A 194 19.41 8.08 -5.56
CA ASN A 194 20.11 8.32 -4.29
C ASN A 194 19.16 8.89 -3.22
N SER A 195 18.27 9.81 -3.58
CA SER A 195 17.29 10.40 -2.66
C SER A 195 16.23 9.40 -2.18
N LEU A 196 16.01 8.33 -2.95
CA LEU A 196 15.03 7.29 -2.64
C LEU A 196 15.67 6.04 -2.02
N ASN A 197 16.96 6.05 -1.65
CA ASN A 197 17.61 4.87 -1.08
C ASN A 197 17.00 4.42 0.26
N GLN A 198 16.35 5.34 0.98
CA GLN A 198 15.57 5.04 2.18
C GLN A 198 14.10 5.34 1.94
N ASN A 199 13.22 4.51 2.51
CA ASN A 199 11.79 4.75 2.50
C ASN A 199 11.35 5.69 3.64
N LEU A 200 10.06 6.01 3.66
CA LEU A 200 9.41 6.85 4.67
C LEU A 200 9.71 6.45 6.14
N PHE A 201 10.06 5.20 6.39
CA PHE A 201 10.36 4.67 7.72
C PHE A 201 11.86 4.56 8.03
N GLY A 202 12.72 5.04 7.14
CA GLY A 202 14.18 4.98 7.27
C GLY A 202 14.80 3.64 6.86
N ASN A 203 13.99 2.68 6.38
CA ASN A 203 14.53 1.40 5.93
C ASN A 203 15.07 1.53 4.51
N GLN A 204 16.17 0.83 4.22
CA GLN A 204 16.70 0.72 2.87
C GLN A 204 15.63 0.20 1.89
N GLN A 205 15.58 0.78 0.70
CA GLN A 205 14.70 0.32 -0.38
C GLN A 205 15.46 0.26 -1.71
N ASN A 206 15.22 -0.81 -2.45
CA ASN A 206 15.79 -1.00 -3.78
C ASN A 206 14.75 -0.61 -4.83
N ILE A 207 14.82 0.62 -5.33
CA ILE A 207 13.94 1.11 -6.40
C ILE A 207 14.68 0.99 -7.74
N SER A 208 14.08 0.28 -8.71
CA SER A 208 14.65 0.19 -10.05
C SER A 208 14.48 1.51 -10.83
N TYR A 209 15.40 1.77 -11.76
CA TYR A 209 15.25 2.91 -12.68
C TYR A 209 13.94 2.87 -13.48
N PHE A 210 13.48 1.67 -13.85
CA PHE A 210 12.19 1.47 -14.49
C PHE A 210 11.02 1.99 -13.63
N LEU A 211 11.05 1.72 -12.32
CA LEU A 211 10.03 2.20 -11.41
C LEU A 211 10.08 3.72 -11.25
N ILE A 212 11.27 4.32 -11.20
CA ILE A 212 11.45 5.78 -11.20
C ILE A 212 10.85 6.39 -12.46
N ASP A 213 11.16 5.86 -13.64
CA ASP A 213 10.61 6.34 -14.91
C ASP A 213 9.08 6.28 -14.94
N ASN A 214 8.51 5.17 -14.45
CA ASN A 214 7.07 5.03 -14.33
C ASN A 214 6.46 6.07 -13.38
N MET A 215 7.06 6.28 -12.20
CA MET A 215 6.60 7.30 -11.26
C MET A 215 6.69 8.72 -11.83
N VAL A 216 7.76 9.05 -12.56
CA VAL A 216 7.88 10.33 -13.27
C VAL A 216 6.79 10.48 -14.33
N GLY A 217 6.52 9.43 -15.11
CA GLY A 217 5.43 9.42 -16.08
C GLY A 217 4.05 9.64 -15.45
N GLN A 218 3.80 9.04 -14.29
CA GLN A 218 2.57 9.27 -13.52
C GLN A 218 2.46 10.70 -13.02
N ILE A 219 3.55 11.27 -12.48
CA ILE A 219 3.60 12.68 -12.06
C ILE A 219 3.29 13.59 -13.25
N ARG A 220 3.87 13.32 -14.41
CA ARG A 220 3.57 14.05 -15.65
C ARG A 220 2.09 13.96 -15.99
N ASN A 221 1.51 12.77 -16.03
CA ASN A 221 0.11 12.60 -16.40
C ASN A 221 -0.82 13.34 -15.43
N ILE A 222 -0.58 13.21 -14.12
CA ILE A 222 -1.33 13.95 -13.10
C ILE A 222 -1.16 15.46 -13.30
N PHE A 223 0.05 15.93 -13.58
CA PHE A 223 0.29 17.35 -13.87
C PHE A 223 -0.46 17.82 -15.11
N LEU A 224 -0.44 17.06 -16.21
CA LEU A 224 -1.15 17.40 -17.45
C LEU A 224 -2.68 17.39 -17.28
N GLU A 225 -3.20 16.50 -16.43
CA GLU A 225 -4.63 16.41 -16.10
C GLU A 225 -5.11 17.57 -15.22
N ASN A 226 -4.30 17.99 -14.23
CA ASN A 226 -4.70 18.96 -13.20
C ASN A 226 -4.25 20.39 -13.49
N ALA A 227 -3.14 20.57 -14.19
CA ALA A 227 -2.86 21.87 -14.77
C ALA A 227 -4.00 22.12 -15.76
N SER A 228 -4.67 23.26 -15.67
CA SER A 228 -5.52 23.79 -16.75
C SER A 228 -4.65 24.15 -17.97
N LEU A 229 -3.69 23.29 -18.29
CA LEU A 229 -2.68 23.40 -19.33
C LEU A 229 -3.37 23.54 -20.68
N ASN A 230 -4.52 22.92 -20.87
CA ASN A 230 -5.35 23.18 -22.05
C ASN A 230 -5.78 24.65 -22.15
N VAL A 231 -6.17 25.28 -21.04
CA VAL A 231 -6.53 26.71 -21.02
C VAL A 231 -5.28 27.56 -21.26
N VAL A 232 -4.20 27.31 -20.52
CA VAL A 232 -2.94 28.07 -20.66
C VAL A 232 -2.31 27.90 -22.04
N LEU A 233 -2.30 26.69 -22.60
CA LEU A 233 -1.82 26.41 -23.95
C LEU A 233 -2.74 27.02 -25.00
N LYS A 234 -4.07 26.97 -24.85
CA LYS A 234 -5.00 27.68 -25.76
C LYS A 234 -4.77 29.19 -25.70
N THR A 235 -4.58 29.76 -24.51
CA THR A 235 -4.28 31.18 -24.34
C THR A 235 -2.93 31.55 -24.97
N ARG A 236 -1.88 30.74 -24.74
CA ARG A 236 -0.56 30.97 -25.33
C ARG A 236 -0.52 30.73 -26.84
N LEU A 237 -1.16 29.68 -27.35
CA LEU A 237 -1.34 29.44 -28.79
C LEU A 237 -2.15 30.56 -29.43
N GLY A 238 -3.19 31.07 -28.77
CA GLY A 238 -3.93 32.25 -29.23
C GLY A 238 -3.06 33.51 -29.27
N GLN A 239 -2.17 33.70 -28.29
CA GLN A 239 -1.20 34.81 -28.30
C GLN A 239 -0.12 34.64 -29.39
N VAL A 240 0.38 33.42 -29.60
CA VAL A 240 1.37 33.10 -30.66
C VAL A 240 0.73 33.21 -32.04
N SER A 241 -0.49 32.73 -32.23
CA SER A 241 -1.28 32.87 -33.47
C SER A 241 -1.53 34.34 -33.83
N LYS A 242 -1.72 35.22 -32.84
CA LYS A 242 -1.87 36.67 -33.05
C LYS A 242 -0.56 37.39 -33.36
N ASN A 243 0.57 36.89 -32.86
CA ASN A 243 1.87 37.59 -32.92
C ASN A 243 2.90 36.98 -33.88
N SER A 244 2.64 35.81 -34.47
CA SER A 244 3.60 35.09 -35.31
C SER A 244 3.13 35.04 -36.77
N ARG A 245 3.68 35.93 -37.60
CA ARG A 245 3.58 35.87 -39.08
C ARG A 245 3.87 34.45 -39.61
N PRO A 246 4.96 33.76 -39.18
CA PRO A 246 5.26 32.40 -39.65
C PRO A 246 4.16 31.36 -39.36
N VAL A 247 3.46 31.48 -38.23
CA VAL A 247 2.36 30.55 -37.88
C VAL A 247 1.11 30.87 -38.68
N GLN A 248 0.84 32.15 -38.98
CA GLN A 248 -0.23 32.53 -39.90
C GLN A 248 0.06 32.08 -41.33
N ASP A 249 1.31 32.15 -41.77
CA ASP A 249 1.73 31.71 -43.10
C ASP A 249 1.64 30.18 -43.23
N PHE A 250 2.09 29.42 -42.22
CA PHE A 250 1.93 27.96 -42.18
C PHE A 250 0.44 27.52 -42.14
N LEU A 251 -0.39 28.19 -41.34
CA LEU A 251 -1.83 27.91 -41.30
C LEU A 251 -2.52 28.25 -42.63
N LYS A 252 -2.11 29.33 -43.30
CA LYS A 252 -2.58 29.67 -44.66
C LYS A 252 -2.14 28.62 -45.68
N GLU A 253 -0.89 28.16 -45.63
CA GLU A 253 -0.40 27.09 -46.51
C GLU A 253 -1.16 25.79 -46.29
N CYS A 254 -1.40 25.39 -45.03
CA CYS A 254 -2.20 24.20 -44.73
C CYS A 254 -3.66 24.32 -45.22
N ILE A 255 -4.28 25.50 -45.12
CA ILE A 255 -5.63 25.74 -45.65
C ILE A 255 -5.64 25.69 -47.19
N VAL A 256 -4.58 26.15 -47.83
CA VAL A 256 -4.40 26.05 -49.30
C VAL A 256 -4.14 24.59 -49.72
N ASP A 257 -3.38 23.82 -48.95
CA ASP A 257 -3.12 22.39 -49.23
C ASP A 257 -4.35 21.49 -49.02
N PHE A 258 -5.30 21.89 -48.17
CA PHE A 258 -6.60 21.21 -48.06
C PHE A 258 -7.57 21.51 -49.22
N SER A 259 -7.19 22.37 -50.18
CA SER A 259 -7.99 22.56 -51.39
C SER A 259 -7.81 21.38 -52.35
N TYR A 260 -8.82 20.50 -52.35
CA TYR A 260 -8.85 19.27 -53.15
C TYR A 260 -8.81 19.59 -54.65
N LYS A 261 -7.77 19.13 -55.36
CA LYS A 261 -7.64 19.28 -56.81
C LYS A 261 -8.61 18.31 -57.52
N LYS A 262 -9.83 18.76 -57.82
CA LYS A 262 -10.77 18.01 -58.68
C LYS A 262 -10.79 18.63 -60.08
N LYS A 263 -10.35 17.86 -61.08
CA LYS A 263 -10.41 18.21 -62.52
C LYS A 263 -9.82 19.59 -62.87
N SER A 264 -8.52 19.78 -62.58
CA SER A 264 -7.68 20.85 -63.16
C SER A 264 -8.09 22.30 -62.88
N LYS A 265 -9.06 22.57 -61.99
CA LYS A 265 -9.41 23.93 -61.55
C LYS A 265 -9.20 24.06 -60.04
N PHE A 266 -8.44 25.07 -59.65
CA PHE A 266 -8.31 25.47 -58.25
C PHE A 266 -9.62 26.14 -57.80
N ILE A 267 -10.34 25.52 -56.88
CA ILE A 267 -11.51 26.13 -56.25
C ILE A 267 -11.03 26.75 -54.94
N LYS A 268 -11.00 28.09 -54.86
CA LYS A 268 -10.80 28.79 -53.59
C LYS A 268 -12.05 28.60 -52.75
N LEU A 269 -11.91 28.04 -51.55
CA LEU A 269 -12.95 28.10 -50.54
C LEU A 269 -13.05 29.56 -50.08
N GLN A 270 -14.14 30.24 -50.44
CA GLN A 270 -14.53 31.48 -49.79
C GLN A 270 -15.17 31.12 -48.45
N ILE A 271 -14.60 31.64 -47.38
CA ILE A 271 -15.16 31.57 -46.03
C ILE A 271 -15.80 32.93 -45.79
N GLU A 272 -17.12 32.96 -45.57
CA GLU A 272 -17.82 34.13 -44.99
C GLU A 272 -17.47 34.30 -43.51
#